data_AF-A0A8X7WLL9-F1
#
_entry.id   AF-A0A8X7WLL9-F1
#
_cell.length_a   1.000
_cell.length_b   1.000
_cell.length_c   1.000
_cell.angle_alpha   90.00
_cell.angle_beta   90.00
_cell.angle_gamma   90.00
#
_symmetry.space_group_name_H-M   'P 1'
#
loop_
_entity.id
_entity.type
_entity.pdbx_description
1 polymer ?
#
loop_
_entity_poly.entity_id
_entity_poly.type
_entity_poly.pdbx_seq_one_letter_code
_entity_poly.pdbx_strand_id
1 'polypeptide(L)'
;MIYVHSKGMIVDDEFVLIGSVNINQRSLEGTRDTEIAMGGYQPHHSWAKKGSRPRGQIFGYRMSLWAEHLGFLEKSFEEPENMECVRRLRKLSLTGDRPSDFSSWMRDIPDLGGKIIGTFSVLKENLTI
;
A
#
# COMPACT_ATOMS: atom_id res chain seq x y z
N MET A 1 14.96 0.12 7.73
CA MET A 1 13.63 0.36 7.14
C MET A 1 13.79 0.68 5.66
N ILE A 2 12.97 0.12 4.79
CA ILE A 2 12.84 0.59 3.40
C ILE A 2 11.81 1.72 3.40
N TYR A 3 12.19 2.91 2.93
CA TYR A 3 11.32 4.08 2.95
C TYR A 3 10.28 4.02 1.83
N VAL A 4 9.00 3.93 2.20
CA VAL A 4 7.89 3.89 1.24
C VAL A 4 7.51 5.32 0.85
N HIS A 5 8.06 5.80 -0.27
CA HIS A 5 7.75 7.12 -0.83
C HIS A 5 6.70 7.07 -1.96
N SER A 6 6.15 5.88 -2.24
CA SER A 6 5.19 5.66 -3.31
C SER A 6 3.83 6.30 -3.00
N LYS A 7 3.20 6.88 -4.03
CA LYS A 7 1.80 7.35 -4.01
C LYS A 7 1.07 6.72 -5.17
N GLY A 8 0.55 5.53 -4.93
CA GLY A 8 -0.21 4.81 -5.94
C GLY A 8 -1.24 3.89 -5.32
N MET A 9 -2.25 3.58 -6.10
CA MET A 9 -3.36 2.70 -5.73
C MET A 9 -3.68 1.80 -6.91
N ILE A 10 -3.85 0.50 -6.65
CA ILE A 10 -4.32 -0.48 -7.63
C ILE A 10 -5.69 -0.97 -7.15
N VAL A 11 -6.67 -0.98 -8.04
CA VAL A 11 -8.04 -1.38 -7.75
C VAL A 11 -8.43 -2.51 -8.71
N ASP A 12 -8.82 -3.64 -8.12
CA ASP A 12 -9.36 -4.84 -8.80
C ASP A 12 -8.51 -5.41 -9.95
N ASP A 13 -7.20 -5.12 -9.94
CA ASP A 13 -6.26 -5.39 -11.05
C ASP A 13 -6.64 -4.76 -12.41
N GLU A 14 -7.60 -3.82 -12.40
CA GLU A 14 -8.17 -3.17 -13.58
C GLU A 14 -7.75 -1.71 -13.71
N PHE A 15 -7.67 -1.00 -12.58
CA PHE A 15 -7.38 0.43 -12.54
C PHE A 15 -6.15 0.70 -11.68
N VAL A 16 -5.33 1.65 -12.12
CA VAL A 16 -4.17 2.13 -11.37
C VAL A 16 -4.18 3.65 -11.31
N LEU A 17 -3.88 4.19 -10.14
CA LEU A 17 -3.57 5.59 -9.89
C LEU A 17 -2.10 5.70 -9.48
N ILE A 18 -1.34 6.58 -10.13
CA ILE A 18 0.06 6.86 -9.80
C ILE A 18 0.27 8.37 -9.85
N GLY A 19 0.96 8.95 -8.86
CA GLY A 19 1.24 10.37 -8.84
C GLY A 19 2.14 10.82 -7.71
N SER A 20 2.04 12.10 -7.38
CA SER A 20 2.73 12.72 -6.24
C SER A 20 1.84 12.85 -4.98
N VAL A 21 0.52 12.71 -5.14
CA VAL A 21 -0.52 12.94 -4.12
C VAL A 21 -0.42 11.95 -2.94
N ASN A 22 -0.05 12.44 -1.76
CA ASN A 22 -0.15 11.65 -0.52
C ASN A 22 -1.61 11.52 -0.06
N ILE A 23 -1.92 10.47 0.73
CA ILE A 23 -3.22 10.37 1.42
C ILE A 23 -3.18 11.22 2.70
N ASN A 24 -3.27 12.54 2.53
CA ASN A 24 -3.36 13.53 3.59
C ASN A 24 -4.06 14.79 3.08
N GLN A 25 -4.43 15.70 3.99
CA GLN A 25 -5.08 16.95 3.59
C GLN A 25 -4.16 17.83 2.73
N ARG A 26 -2.84 17.83 3.02
CA ARG A 26 -1.87 18.67 2.32
C ARG A 26 -1.83 18.43 0.81
N SER A 27 -1.93 17.17 0.37
CA SER A 27 -1.94 16.78 -1.03
C SER A 27 -3.36 16.70 -1.61
N LEU A 28 -4.39 16.34 -0.83
CA LEU A 28 -5.76 16.11 -1.34
C LEU A 28 -6.67 17.35 -1.36
N GLU A 29 -6.35 18.41 -0.61
CA GLU A 29 -7.20 19.61 -0.52
C GLU A 29 -7.19 20.47 -1.80
N GLY A 30 -6.19 20.30 -2.66
CA GLY A 30 -6.08 20.98 -3.96
C GLY A 30 -5.71 22.47 -3.89
N THR A 31 -5.78 23.10 -2.71
CA THR A 31 -5.38 24.50 -2.47
C THR A 31 -4.10 24.65 -1.67
N ARG A 32 -3.53 23.53 -1.17
CA ARG A 32 -2.25 23.49 -0.45
C ARG A 32 -1.11 23.15 -1.40
N ASP A 33 -0.64 21.91 -1.40
CA ASP A 33 0.45 21.50 -2.28
C ASP A 33 -0.08 21.28 -3.71
N THR A 34 0.72 21.66 -4.70
CA THR A 34 0.41 21.38 -6.11
C THR A 34 0.83 19.96 -6.43
N GLU A 35 -0.13 19.12 -6.79
CA GLU A 35 0.08 17.70 -7.04
C GLU A 35 -0.37 17.29 -8.44
N ILE A 36 0.15 16.17 -8.93
CA ILE A 36 -0.29 15.57 -10.19
C ILE A 36 -0.42 14.06 -10.02
N ALA A 37 -1.47 13.49 -10.62
CA ALA A 37 -1.67 12.05 -10.69
C ALA A 37 -2.29 11.64 -12.03
N MET A 38 -1.94 10.46 -12.51
CA MET A 38 -2.55 9.81 -13.66
C MET A 38 -3.31 8.57 -13.20
N GLY A 39 -4.56 8.47 -13.61
CA GLY A 39 -5.38 7.26 -13.49
C GLY A 39 -5.52 6.59 -14.86
N GLY A 40 -5.45 5.26 -14.88
CA GLY A 40 -5.57 4.50 -16.13
C GLY A 40 -6.10 3.10 -15.92
N TYR A 41 -6.76 2.59 -16.95
CA TYR A 41 -7.22 1.19 -17.03
C TYR A 41 -7.03 0.68 -18.46
N GLN A 42 -7.06 -0.64 -18.64
CA GLN A 42 -6.95 -1.27 -19.95
C GLN A 42 -8.33 -1.76 -20.41
N PRO A 43 -8.95 -1.17 -21.46
CA PRO A 43 -10.34 -1.48 -21.82
C PRO A 43 -10.62 -2.94 -22.18
N HIS A 44 -9.61 -3.70 -22.63
CA HIS A 44 -9.72 -5.13 -22.94
C HIS A 44 -9.36 -6.05 -21.77
N HIS A 45 -8.97 -5.48 -20.64
CA HIS A 45 -8.64 -6.19 -19.40
C HIS A 45 -9.47 -5.63 -18.24
N SER A 46 -10.77 -5.50 -18.47
CA SER A 46 -11.75 -5.11 -17.45
C SER A 46 -12.67 -6.26 -17.09
N TRP A 47 -13.18 -6.25 -15.85
CA TRP A 47 -14.20 -7.17 -15.39
C TRP A 47 -15.43 -7.15 -16.31
N ALA A 48 -15.89 -5.95 -16.66
CA ALA A 48 -17.10 -5.74 -17.45
C ALA A 48 -17.02 -6.31 -18.88
N LYS A 49 -15.86 -6.23 -19.55
CA LYS A 49 -15.73 -6.70 -20.94
C LYS A 49 -15.27 -8.15 -21.05
N LYS A 50 -14.43 -8.61 -20.12
CA LYS A 50 -13.79 -9.93 -20.22
C LYS A 50 -14.61 -11.04 -19.56
N GLY A 51 -15.55 -10.70 -18.68
CA GLY A 51 -16.33 -11.67 -17.89
C GLY A 51 -15.48 -12.56 -16.98
N SER A 52 -14.21 -12.18 -16.78
CA SER A 52 -13.19 -12.90 -16.01
C SER A 52 -12.18 -11.90 -15.47
N ARG A 53 -11.35 -12.36 -14.53
CA ARG A 53 -10.35 -11.50 -13.87
C ARG A 53 -9.46 -10.76 -14.89
N PRO A 54 -9.27 -9.44 -14.71
CA PRO A 54 -8.23 -8.67 -15.37
C PRO A 54 -6.87 -9.36 -15.22
N ARG A 55 -6.20 -9.61 -16.34
CA ARG A 55 -4.83 -10.16 -16.39
C ARG A 55 -3.94 -9.33 -17.30
N GLY A 56 -4.13 -8.01 -17.20
CA GLY A 56 -3.38 -7.03 -17.98
C GLY A 56 -2.07 -6.64 -17.33
N GLN A 57 -1.54 -5.49 -17.75
CA GLN A 57 -0.35 -4.87 -17.20
C GLN A 57 -0.52 -4.48 -15.73
N ILE A 58 -1.73 -4.07 -15.31
CA ILE A 58 -2.00 -3.68 -13.92
C ILE A 58 -1.90 -4.88 -12.97
N PHE A 59 -2.51 -6.02 -13.34
CA PHE A 59 -2.30 -7.30 -12.67
C PHE A 59 -0.81 -7.66 -12.55
N GLY A 60 -0.08 -7.56 -13.67
CA GLY A 60 1.35 -7.88 -13.73
C GLY A 60 2.18 -6.95 -12.83
N TYR A 61 1.88 -5.66 -12.83
CA TYR A 61 2.53 -4.67 -11.97
C TYR A 61 2.31 -4.97 -10.49
N ARG A 62 1.06 -5.28 -10.10
CA ARG A 62 0.72 -5.64 -8.73
C ARG A 62 1.43 -6.93 -8.28
N MET A 63 1.47 -7.97 -9.13
CA MET A 63 2.24 -9.19 -8.86
C MET A 63 3.75 -8.90 -8.76
N SER A 64 4.31 -8.03 -9.60
CA SER A 64 5.73 -7.66 -9.52
C SER A 64 6.07 -6.97 -8.20
N LEU A 65 5.22 -6.05 -7.72
CA LEU A 65 5.41 -5.41 -6.41
C LEU A 65 5.36 -6.44 -5.28
N TRP A 66 4.43 -7.40 -5.35
CA TRP A 66 4.35 -8.46 -4.35
C TRP A 66 5.58 -9.37 -4.39
N ALA A 67 6.09 -9.71 -5.57
CA ALA A 67 7.34 -10.46 -5.71
C ALA A 67 8.52 -9.71 -5.08
N GLU A 68 8.61 -8.39 -5.30
CA GLU A 68 9.65 -7.54 -4.69
C GLU A 68 9.54 -7.51 -3.16
N HIS A 69 8.34 -7.36 -2.62
CA HIS A 69 8.13 -7.18 -1.18
C HIS A 69 8.16 -8.50 -0.39
N LEU A 70 7.75 -9.60 -1.01
CA LEU A 70 7.65 -10.93 -0.37
C LEU A 70 8.85 -11.82 -0.72
N GLY A 71 9.56 -11.53 -1.80
CA GLY A 71 10.67 -12.35 -2.33
C GLY A 71 10.23 -13.58 -3.15
N PHE A 72 8.93 -13.84 -3.28
CA PHE A 72 8.38 -14.97 -4.04
C PHE A 72 6.92 -14.72 -4.43
N LEU A 73 6.36 -15.61 -5.26
CA LEU A 73 4.96 -15.57 -5.67
C LEU A 73 4.27 -16.92 -5.38
N GLU A 74 3.03 -16.85 -4.93
CA GLU A 74 2.14 -17.99 -4.71
C GLU A 74 0.85 -17.80 -5.52
N LYS A 75 0.21 -18.90 -5.92
CA LYS A 75 -1.04 -18.85 -6.69
C LYS A 75 -2.17 -18.11 -5.97
N SER A 76 -2.21 -18.18 -4.63
CA SER A 76 -3.17 -17.45 -3.81
C SER A 76 -3.08 -15.93 -3.99
N PHE A 77 -1.92 -15.40 -4.40
CA PHE A 77 -1.73 -13.97 -4.62
C PHE A 77 -2.41 -13.46 -5.88
N GLU A 78 -2.86 -14.35 -6.76
CA GLU A 78 -3.61 -13.97 -7.95
C GLU A 78 -5.06 -13.59 -7.66
N GLU A 79 -5.53 -13.83 -6.44
CA GLU A 79 -6.90 -13.57 -5.98
C GLU A 79 -6.83 -12.83 -4.62
N PRO A 80 -6.43 -11.53 -4.63
CA PRO A 80 -6.22 -10.74 -3.40
C PRO A 80 -7.49 -10.57 -2.55
N GLU A 81 -8.68 -10.72 -3.15
CA GLU A 81 -9.97 -10.69 -2.49
C GLU A 81 -10.23 -11.90 -1.57
N ASN A 82 -9.51 -13.01 -1.79
CA ASN A 82 -9.72 -14.23 -1.02
C ASN A 82 -9.14 -14.13 0.39
N MET A 83 -9.93 -14.57 1.37
CA MET A 83 -9.51 -14.59 2.79
C MET A 83 -8.26 -15.44 3.04
N GLU A 84 -8.02 -16.48 2.24
CA GLU A 84 -6.80 -17.26 2.29
C GLU A 84 -5.57 -16.40 1.94
N CYS A 85 -5.65 -15.61 0.87
CA CYS A 85 -4.60 -14.67 0.47
C CYS A 85 -4.33 -13.64 1.57
N VAL A 86 -5.38 -13.02 2.10
CA VAL A 86 -5.26 -12.03 3.19
C VAL A 86 -4.61 -12.63 4.44
N ARG A 87 -5.02 -13.84 4.85
CA ARG A 87 -4.43 -14.55 5.99
C ARG A 87 -2.98 -14.93 5.72
N ARG A 88 -2.66 -15.35 4.50
CA ARG A 88 -1.30 -15.72 4.10
C ARG A 88 -0.34 -14.52 4.15
N LEU A 89 -0.74 -13.38 3.57
CA LEU A 89 0.02 -12.14 3.64
C LEU A 89 0.22 -11.66 5.08
N ARG A 90 -0.85 -11.71 5.90
CA ARG A 90 -0.75 -11.39 7.32
C ARG A 90 0.21 -12.32 8.05
N LYS A 91 0.23 -13.62 7.74
CA LYS A 91 1.18 -14.55 8.35
C LYS A 91 2.61 -14.17 7.97
N LEU A 92 2.86 -13.84 6.69
CA LEU A 92 4.19 -13.45 6.20
C LEU A 92 4.71 -12.16 6.83
N SER A 93 3.85 -11.15 7.00
CA SER A 93 4.24 -9.90 7.67
C SER A 93 4.55 -10.10 9.16
N LEU A 94 4.07 -11.19 9.75
CA LEU A 94 4.22 -11.53 11.16
C LEU A 94 5.34 -12.55 11.44
N THR A 95 5.96 -13.14 10.41
CA THR A 95 7.06 -14.11 10.53
C THR A 95 8.46 -13.48 10.48
N GLY A 96 8.57 -12.17 10.25
CA GLY A 96 9.83 -11.43 10.45
C GLY A 96 10.19 -11.30 11.94
N ASP A 97 11.34 -10.68 12.25
CA ASP A 97 11.81 -10.42 13.61
C ASP A 97 10.71 -9.77 14.47
N ARG A 98 10.07 -10.59 15.30
CA ARG A 98 9.13 -10.13 16.32
C ARG A 98 9.69 -10.42 17.71
N PRO A 99 9.64 -9.43 18.61
CA PRO A 99 9.60 -9.71 20.04
C PRO A 99 8.30 -10.47 20.37
N SER A 100 8.35 -11.31 21.40
CA SER A 100 7.21 -12.10 21.90
C SER A 100 6.01 -11.27 22.37
N ASP A 101 6.14 -9.94 22.49
CA ASP A 101 5.11 -9.01 22.95
C ASP A 101 4.83 -7.91 21.91
N PHE A 102 3.64 -7.99 21.30
CA PHE A 102 3.13 -7.02 20.33
C PHE A 102 2.93 -5.62 20.93
N SER A 103 2.57 -5.55 22.22
CA SER A 103 2.34 -4.28 22.93
C SER A 103 3.65 -3.52 23.21
N SER A 104 4.73 -4.26 23.48
CA SER A 104 6.06 -3.68 23.63
C SER A 104 6.62 -3.18 22.30
N TRP A 105 6.36 -3.90 21.20
CA TRP A 105 6.86 -3.51 19.88
C TRP A 105 6.18 -2.26 19.32
N MET A 106 4.90 -1.99 19.66
CA MET A 106 4.18 -0.78 19.24
C MET A 106 4.54 0.49 20.05
N ARG A 107 5.49 0.42 20.99
CA ARG A 107 5.88 1.60 21.75
C ARG A 107 6.86 2.48 20.99
N ASP A 108 8.02 1.93 20.63
CA ASP A 108 9.14 2.70 20.09
C ASP A 108 9.63 2.11 18.76
N ILE A 109 10.09 2.99 17.86
CA ILE A 109 10.68 2.57 16.59
C ILE A 109 12.08 1.99 16.89
N PRO A 110 12.35 0.71 16.57
CA PRO A 110 13.67 0.10 16.81
C PRO A 110 14.79 0.91 16.17
N ASP A 111 15.86 1.12 16.93
CA ASP A 111 17.12 1.79 16.52
C ASP A 111 17.01 3.25 16.01
N LEU A 112 15.80 3.80 15.85
CA LEU A 112 15.55 5.16 15.38
C LEU A 112 15.06 6.09 16.50
N GLY A 113 14.45 5.53 17.55
CA GLY A 113 13.78 6.32 18.59
C GLY A 113 12.47 6.95 18.11
N GLY A 114 11.65 7.39 19.06
CA GLY A 114 10.32 7.95 18.80
C GLY A 114 9.19 6.92 18.92
N LYS A 115 8.00 7.41 19.28
CA LYS A 115 6.84 6.55 19.55
C LYS A 115 6.13 6.17 18.25
N ILE A 116 5.82 4.88 18.07
CA ILE A 116 5.11 4.38 16.87
C ILE A 116 3.70 4.98 16.78
N ILE A 117 3.02 5.15 17.91
CA ILE A 117 1.71 5.81 17.97
C ILE A 117 1.78 7.33 17.76
N GLY A 118 2.98 7.88 17.62
CA GLY A 118 3.23 9.31 17.57
C GLY A 118 3.02 10.01 18.93
N THR A 119 3.09 11.34 18.88
CA THR A 119 2.82 12.22 20.02
C THR A 119 2.13 13.48 19.49
N PHE A 120 1.16 13.99 20.24
CA PHE A 120 0.62 15.31 19.95
C PHE A 120 1.72 16.35 20.10
N SER A 121 1.81 17.24 19.11
CA SER A 121 2.78 18.33 19.09
C SER A 121 2.05 19.67 19.22
N VAL A 122 2.79 20.71 19.60
CA VAL A 122 2.30 22.09 19.61
C VAL A 122 2.20 22.69 18.20
N LEU A 123 2.55 21.93 17.16
CA LEU A 123 2.42 22.37 15.78
C LEU A 123 0.95 22.45 15.39
N LYS A 124 0.60 23.46 14.61
CA LYS A 124 -0.75 23.59 14.06
C LYS A 124 -1.03 22.44 13.09
N GLU A 125 -2.23 21.88 13.15
CA GLU A 125 -2.64 20.74 12.31
C GLU A 125 -2.51 21.02 10.81
N ASN A 126 -2.64 22.29 10.39
CA ASN A 126 -2.46 22.66 8.98
C ASN A 126 -1.00 22.56 8.49
N LEU A 127 -0.04 22.40 9.40
CA LEU A 127 1.39 22.22 9.11
C LEU A 127 1.84 20.76 9.26
N THR A 128 1.02 19.89 9.85
CA THR A 128 1.29 18.45 9.96
C THR A 128 0.76 17.72 8.73
N ILE A 129 1.38 16.58 8.43
CA ILE A 129 0.90 15.61 7.42
C ILE A 129 -0.25 14.80 8.02
#